data_AF-T1D224-F1
#
_entry.id   AF-T1D224-F1
#
_cell.length_a   1.000
_cell.length_b   1.000
_cell.length_c   1.000
_cell.angle_alpha   90.00
_cell.angle_beta   90.00
_cell.angle_gamma   90.00
#
_symmetry.space_group_name_H-M   'P 1'
#
loop_
_entity.id
_entity.type
_entity.pdbx_description
1 polymer ?
#
loop_
_entity_poly.entity_id
_entity_poly.type
_entity_poly.pdbx_seq_one_letter_code
_entity_poly.pdbx_strand_id
1 'polypeptide(L)' 'GTKKTKGDPVVDNFNTLPFAERWLAKIMPEYKDYLRRGLFMKQISHFAVLREHKGAMISQAEHTILFDGDTVTVTTA' A
#
# COMPACT_ATOMS: atom_id res chain seq x y z
N GLY A 1 5.39 -17.61 -0.53
CA GLY A 1 5.49 -16.48 -1.47
C GLY A 1 4.31 -16.52 -2.41
N THR A 2 3.70 -15.36 -2.70
CA THR A 2 2.58 -15.22 -3.64
C THR A 2 3.04 -15.65 -5.02
N LYS A 3 2.43 -16.70 -5.61
CA LYS A 3 2.70 -17.04 -7.01
C LYS A 3 2.16 -15.89 -7.88
N LYS A 4 3.03 -15.22 -8.64
CA LYS A 4 2.58 -14.21 -9.61
C LYS A 4 1.79 -14.91 -10.70
N THR A 5 0.48 -14.76 -10.67
CA THR A 5 -0.41 -15.20 -11.75
C THR A 5 -0.49 -14.11 -12.79
N LYS A 6 -0.04 -14.40 -14.01
CA LYS A 6 -0.16 -13.48 -15.15
C LYS A 6 -1.64 -13.15 -15.36
N GLY A 7 -1.98 -11.86 -15.50
CA GLY A 7 -3.37 -11.41 -15.63
C GLY A 7 -4.08 -11.17 -14.29
N ASP A 8 -3.37 -11.18 -13.17
CA ASP A 8 -3.94 -10.75 -11.89
C ASP A 8 -4.06 -9.22 -11.86
N PRO A 9 -5.27 -8.65 -11.68
CA PRO A 9 -5.47 -7.21 -11.73
C PRO A 9 -4.66 -6.41 -10.71
N VAL A 10 -4.38 -6.96 -9.53
CA VAL A 10 -3.58 -6.26 -8.51
C VAL A 10 -2.10 -6.33 -8.84
N VAL A 11 -1.60 -7.49 -9.28
CA VAL A 11 -0.19 -7.64 -9.67
C VAL A 11 0.13 -6.77 -10.89
N ASP A 12 -0.76 -6.74 -11.88
CA ASP A 12 -0.55 -6.01 -13.13
C ASP A 12 -0.62 -4.49 -12.94
N ASN A 13 -1.43 -3.99 -11.98
CA ASN A 13 -1.60 -2.55 -11.74
C ASN A 13 -0.74 -1.99 -10.59
N PHE A 14 -0.40 -2.80 -9.59
CA PHE A 14 0.24 -2.33 -8.35
C PHE A 14 1.48 -3.15 -7.93
N ASN A 15 1.63 -4.37 -8.44
CA ASN A 15 2.72 -5.29 -8.10
C ASN A 15 2.88 -5.46 -6.57
N THR A 16 3.93 -4.91 -5.97
CA THR A 16 4.20 -4.97 -4.52
C THR A 16 3.97 -3.65 -3.81
N LEU A 17 3.54 -2.61 -4.52
CA LEU A 17 3.26 -1.31 -3.91
C LEU A 17 1.92 -1.35 -3.16
N PRO A 18 1.79 -0.63 -2.04
CA PRO A 18 0.51 -0.44 -1.38
C PRO A 18 -0.50 0.21 -2.34
N PHE A 19 -1.76 -0.23 -2.26
CA PHE A 19 -2.84 0.31 -3.06
C PHE A 19 -4.08 0.55 -2.20
N ALA A 20 -4.98 1.41 -2.69
CA ALA A 20 -6.24 1.70 -2.01
C ALA A 20 -7.40 0.89 -2.60
N GLU A 21 -8.35 0.47 -1.76
CA GLU A 21 -9.58 -0.21 -2.19
C GLU A 21 -10.33 0.59 -3.26
N ARG A 22 -10.38 1.91 -3.11
CA ARG A 22 -11.00 2.84 -4.08
C ARG A 22 -10.36 2.80 -5.47
N TRP A 23 -9.09 2.43 -5.58
CA TRP A 23 -8.41 2.30 -6.88
C TRP A 23 -8.78 0.97 -7.53
N LEU A 24 -8.79 -0.10 -6.74
CA LEU A 24 -9.19 -1.43 -7.23
C LEU A 24 -10.65 -1.45 -7.72
N ALA A 25 -11.54 -0.73 -7.03
CA ALA A 25 -12.94 -0.58 -7.44
C ALA A 25 -13.13 0.02 -8.85
N LYS A 26 -12.14 0.78 -9.35
CA LYS A 26 -12.16 1.33 -10.73
C LYS A 26 -11.65 0.33 -11.77
N ILE A 27 -10.88 -0.67 -11.35
CA ILE A 27 -10.25 -1.67 -12.22
C ILE A 27 -11.14 -2.91 -12.35
N MET A 28 -11.79 -3.33 -11.25
CA MET A 28 -12.64 -4.52 -11.23
C MET A 28 -13.93 -4.30 -10.42
N PRO A 29 -15.12 -4.67 -10.97
CA PRO A 29 -16.38 -4.55 -10.23
C PRO A 29 -16.45 -5.40 -8.96
N GLU A 30 -15.91 -6.62 -9.00
CA GLU A 30 -15.97 -7.60 -7.89
C GLU A 30 -14.80 -7.45 -6.89
N TYR A 31 -14.29 -6.23 -6.73
CA TYR A 31 -13.08 -5.95 -5.93
C TYR A 31 -13.21 -6.40 -4.47
N LYS A 32 -14.40 -6.31 -3.85
CA LYS A 32 -14.60 -6.68 -2.45
C LYS A 32 -14.36 -8.16 -2.19
N ASP A 33 -14.89 -9.02 -3.04
CA ASP A 33 -14.73 -10.47 -2.90
C ASP A 33 -13.30 -10.91 -3.26
N TYR A 34 -12.68 -10.24 -4.22
CA TYR A 34 -11.26 -10.41 -4.49
C TYR A 34 -10.41 -10.08 -3.25
N LEU A 35 -10.63 -8.92 -2.62
CA LEU A 35 -9.89 -8.51 -1.41
C LEU A 35 -10.12 -9.49 -0.25
N ARG A 36 -11.37 -9.91 0.01
CA ARG A 36 -11.68 -10.90 1.06
C ARG A 36 -10.93 -12.20 0.86
N ARG A 37 -10.95 -12.76 -0.36
CA ARG A 37 -10.21 -13.99 -0.69
C ARG A 37 -8.70 -13.79 -0.57
N GLY A 38 -8.19 -12.68 -1.09
CA GLY A 38 -6.76 -12.35 -1.04
C GLY A 38 -6.23 -12.19 0.38
N LEU A 39 -7.00 -11.56 1.28
CA LEU A 39 -6.68 -11.45 2.70
C LEU A 39 -6.72 -12.82 3.40
N PHE A 40 -7.78 -13.61 3.16
CA PHE A 40 -7.91 -14.95 3.74
C PHE A 40 -6.76 -15.87 3.33
N MET A 41 -6.37 -15.84 2.04
CA MET A 41 -5.26 -16.61 1.50
C MET A 41 -3.88 -16.00 1.77
N LYS A 42 -3.80 -14.86 2.48
CA LYS A 42 -2.55 -14.12 2.79
C LYS A 42 -1.75 -13.72 1.54
N GLN A 43 -2.45 -13.45 0.43
CA GLN A 43 -1.87 -12.90 -0.79
C GLN A 43 -1.83 -11.37 -0.76
N ILE A 44 -2.71 -10.76 0.04
CA ILE A 44 -2.78 -9.32 0.30
C ILE A 44 -2.64 -9.11 1.81
N SER A 45 -1.95 -8.03 2.20
CA SER A 45 -1.86 -7.58 3.59
C SER A 45 -2.62 -6.27 3.77
N HIS A 46 -3.36 -6.14 4.86
CA HIS A 46 -4.12 -4.93 5.18
C HIS A 46 -3.32 -4.00 6.08
N PHE A 47 -3.21 -2.73 5.68
CA PHE A 47 -2.71 -1.65 6.53
C PHE A 47 -3.90 -0.95 7.19
N ALA A 48 -4.12 -1.24 8.47
CA ALA A 48 -5.21 -0.64 9.23
C ALA A 48 -4.99 0.86 9.47
N VAL A 49 -6.09 1.60 9.65
CA VAL A 49 -6.03 3.00 10.08
C VAL A 49 -5.43 3.06 11.49
N LEU A 50 -4.30 3.75 11.62
CA LEU A 50 -3.67 4.02 12.91
C LEU A 50 -4.37 5.22 13.56
N ARG A 51 -4.89 5.04 14.77
CA ARG A 51 -5.57 6.10 15.54
C ARG A 51 -4.83 6.33 16.85
N GLU A 52 -4.66 7.59 17.22
CA GLU A 52 -4.15 7.96 18.55
C GLU A 52 -5.14 7.45 19.62
N HIS A 53 -4.62 6.88 20.70
CA HIS A 53 -5.40 6.13 21.68
C HIS A 53 -6.33 7.03 22.52
N LYS A 54 -5.90 8.25 22.82
CA LYS A 54 -6.60 9.21 23.69
C LYS A 54 -7.31 10.32 22.92
N GLY A 55 -7.41 10.21 21.59
CA GLY A 55 -8.05 11.20 20.73
C GLY A 55 -7.30 12.53 20.65
N ALA A 56 -6.00 12.54 20.99
CA ALA A 56 -5.16 13.73 20.85
C ALA A 56 -4.98 14.10 19.37
N MET A 57 -4.74 15.39 19.13
CA MET A 57 -4.36 15.90 17.81
C MET A 57 -3.00 15.34 17.41
N ILE A 58 -2.88 14.90 16.15
CA ILE A 58 -1.63 14.40 15.56
C ILE A 58 -1.18 15.33 14.44
N SER A 59 0.12 15.59 14.40
CA SER A 59 0.81 16.23 13.27
C SER A 59 1.91 15.31 12.74
N GLN A 60 2.18 15.36 11.44
CA GLN A 60 3.22 14.58 10.76
C GLN A 60 4.00 15.49 9.79
N ALA A 61 5.31 15.27 9.69
CA ALA A 61 6.17 15.78 8.63
C ALA A 61 7.03 14.62 8.10
N GLU A 62 7.25 14.56 6.79
CA GLU A 62 7.97 13.45 6.15
C GLU A 62 8.81 13.97 4.98
N HIS A 63 10.05 13.51 4.90
CA HIS A 63 10.93 13.68 3.75
C HIS A 63 11.55 12.34 3.36
N THR A 64 11.74 12.13 2.07
CA THR A 64 12.62 11.08 1.53
C THR A 64 14.03 11.66 1.37
N ILE A 65 15.04 10.91 1.82
CA ILE A 65 16.45 11.28 1.68
C ILE A 65 17.20 10.22 0.88
N LEU A 66 18.14 10.68 0.06
CA LEU A 66 19.14 9.84 -0.60
C LEU A 66 20.49 10.09 0.04
N PHE A 67 21.15 9.01 0.46
CA PHE A 67 22.50 9.05 1.02
C PHE A 67 23.49 8.44 0.03
N ASP A 68 24.52 9.20 -0.36
CA ASP A 68 25.53 8.73 -1.34
C ASP A 68 26.90 8.39 -0.71
N GLY A 69 26.98 8.37 0.61
CA GLY A 69 28.20 8.09 1.37
C GLY A 69 28.68 9.31 2.15
N ASP A 70 28.87 10.44 1.48
CA ASP A 70 29.35 11.68 2.13
C ASP A 70 28.28 12.77 2.15
N THR A 71 27.25 12.66 1.29
CA THR A 71 26.19 13.66 1.18
C THR A 71 24.81 13.08 1.44
N VAL A 72 23.94 13.92 2.01
CA VAL A 72 22.51 13.67 2.15
C VAL A 72 21.78 14.63 1.23
N THR A 73 21.04 14.09 0.28
CA THR A 73 20.13 14.85 -0.57
C THR A 73 18.70 14.65 -0.07
N VAL A 74 18.02 15.74 0.26
CA VAL A 74 16.57 15.71 0.55
C VAL A 74 15.83 15.80 -0.78
N THR A 75 15.13 14.73 -1.17
CA THR A 75 14.49 14.64 -2.51
C THR A 75 13.10 15.28 -2.56
N THR A 76 12.56 15.67 -1.42
CA THR A 76 11.19 16.14 -1.23
C THR A 76 11.14 17.47 -0.47
N ALA A 77 12.23 18.23 -0.51
CA ALA A 77 12.39 19.53 0.14
C ALA A 77 11.38 20.56 -0.35
#